data_AF-A0AAW2B5P4-F1
#
_entry.id   AF-A0AAW2B5P4-F1
#
_cell.length_a   1.000
_cell.length_b   1.000
_cell.length_c   1.000
_cell.angle_alpha   90.00
_cell.angle_beta   90.00
_cell.angle_gamma   90.00
#
_symmetry.space_group_name_H-M   'P 1'
#
loop_
_entity.id
_entity.type
_entity.pdbx_description
1 polymer ?
#
loop_
_entity_poly.entity_id
_entity_poly.type
_entity_poly.pdbx_seq_one_letter_code
_entity_poly.pdbx_strand_id
1 'polypeptide(L)'
;MSSFEAQFVDRNRAVLIQRVSSVMAIADELKNKDMIHDETYSEIRAEVTNQGKMRKLFEALHSGGDRVKNDFYYALKHHEPFLFKDLGGDN
;
A
#
# COMPACT_ATOMS: atom_id res chain seq x y z
N MET A 1 -18.66 -1.59 8.56
CA MET A 1 -17.53 -1.84 9.48
C MET A 1 -16.31 -2.06 8.59
N SER A 2 -15.21 -1.36 8.85
CA SER A 2 -13.98 -1.59 8.10
C SER A 2 -13.35 -2.92 8.48
N SER A 3 -12.80 -3.62 7.49
CA SER A 3 -12.08 -4.88 7.68
C SER A 3 -10.87 -4.70 8.60
N PHE A 4 -10.39 -5.80 9.17
CA PHE A 4 -9.16 -5.79 9.97
C PHE A 4 -7.97 -5.30 9.13
N GLU A 5 -7.88 -5.75 7.89
CA GLU A 5 -6.83 -5.40 6.93
C GLU A 5 -6.83 -3.90 6.62
N ALA A 6 -8.00 -3.31 6.37
CA ALA A 6 -8.10 -1.86 6.15
C ALA A 6 -7.67 -1.06 7.39
N GLN A 7 -8.07 -1.51 8.58
CA GLN A 7 -7.66 -0.87 9.84
C GLN A 7 -6.16 -1.01 10.09
N PHE A 8 -5.56 -2.15 9.78
CA PHE A 8 -4.12 -2.36 9.90
C PHE A 8 -3.36 -1.36 9.02
N VAL A 9 -3.79 -1.19 7.77
CA VAL A 9 -3.18 -0.28 6.81
C VAL A 9 -3.28 1.17 7.29
N ASP A 10 -4.44 1.58 7.79
CA ASP A 10 -4.65 2.94 8.31
C ASP A 10 -3.82 3.22 9.57
N ARG A 11 -3.79 2.28 10.53
CA ARG A 11 -3.03 2.41 11.79
C ARG A 11 -1.53 2.47 11.54
N ASN A 12 -1.02 1.68 10.60
CA ASN A 12 0.40 1.59 10.32
C ASN A 12 0.89 2.58 9.25
N ARG A 13 0.01 3.46 8.73
CA ARG A 13 0.32 4.38 7.62
C ARG A 13 1.65 5.11 7.76
N ALA A 14 1.93 5.68 8.93
CA ALA A 14 3.17 6.44 9.16
C ALA A 14 4.42 5.56 9.02
N VAL A 15 4.39 4.34 9.57
CA VAL A 15 5.51 3.40 9.51
C VAL A 15 5.67 2.85 8.10
N LEU A 16 4.57 2.54 7.43
CA LEU A 16 4.56 2.06 6.04
C LEU A 16 5.17 3.09 5.08
N ILE A 17 4.81 4.37 5.22
CA ILE A 17 5.40 5.45 4.41
C ILE A 17 6.92 5.53 4.61
N GLN A 18 7.41 5.30 5.81
CA GLN A 18 8.83 5.45 6.14
C GLN A 18 9.69 4.23 5.79
N ARG A 19 9.14 3.01 5.95
CA ARG A 19 9.93 1.77 5.92
C ARG A 19 9.71 0.91 4.69
N VAL A 20 8.60 1.08 3.97
CA VAL A 20 8.39 0.30 2.73
C VAL A 20 9.41 0.75 1.69
N SER A 21 10.16 -0.22 1.17
CA SER A 21 11.18 0.00 0.14
C SER A 21 10.69 -0.42 -1.25
N SER A 22 9.84 -1.45 -1.30
CA SER A 22 9.33 -2.09 -2.50
C SER A 22 8.02 -1.45 -3.00
N VAL A 23 7.93 -0.13 -2.95
CA VAL A 23 6.69 0.62 -3.25
C VAL A 23 6.19 0.35 -4.66
N MET A 24 7.10 0.32 -5.65
CA MET A 24 6.72 0.07 -7.04
C MET A 24 6.20 -1.35 -7.25
N ALA A 25 6.76 -2.36 -6.58
CA ALA A 25 6.28 -3.73 -6.70
C ALA A 25 4.86 -3.88 -6.15
N ILE A 26 4.57 -3.22 -5.02
CA ILE A 26 3.21 -3.16 -4.47
C ILE A 26 2.27 -2.41 -5.43
N ALA A 27 2.70 -1.28 -6.01
CA ALA A 27 1.91 -0.54 -6.98
C ALA A 27 1.64 -1.36 -8.27
N ASP A 28 2.61 -2.15 -8.73
CA ASP A 28 2.47 -3.06 -9.87
C ASP A 28 1.41 -4.13 -9.58
N GLU A 29 1.45 -4.75 -8.40
CA GLU A 29 0.44 -5.74 -8.01
C GLU A 29 -0.97 -5.14 -7.97
N LEU A 30 -1.11 -3.95 -7.37
CA LEU A 30 -2.39 -3.25 -7.30
C LEU A 30 -2.90 -2.84 -8.68
N LYS A 31 -2.01 -2.41 -9.57
CA LYS A 31 -2.35 -2.09 -10.96
C LYS A 31 -2.81 -3.34 -11.72
N ASN A 32 -2.09 -4.46 -11.59
CA ASN A 32 -2.44 -5.73 -12.24
C ASN A 32 -3.79 -6.28 -11.79
N LYS A 33 -4.26 -5.88 -10.61
CA LYS A 33 -5.58 -6.21 -10.06
C LYS A 33 -6.66 -5.18 -10.41
N ASP A 34 -6.37 -4.19 -11.25
CA ASP A 34 -7.25 -3.07 -11.59
C ASP A 34 -7.70 -2.24 -10.36
N MET A 35 -6.88 -2.21 -9.29
CA MET A 35 -7.19 -1.46 -8.05
C MET A 35 -6.75 0.00 -8.11
N ILE A 36 -5.79 0.32 -8.98
CA ILE A 36 -5.34 1.69 -9.27
C ILE A 36 -5.30 1.92 -10.78
N HIS A 37 -5.65 3.12 -11.22
CA HIS A 37 -5.64 3.48 -12.63
C HIS A 37 -4.23 3.84 -13.13
N ASP A 38 -4.05 3.79 -14.46
CA ASP A 38 -2.78 4.12 -15.13
C ASP A 38 -2.26 5.52 -14.78
N GLU A 39 -3.15 6.49 -14.63
CA GLU A 39 -2.81 7.87 -14.23
C GLU A 39 -2.18 7.89 -12.83
N THR A 40 -2.88 7.32 -11.85
CA THR A 40 -2.40 7.20 -10.47
C THR A 40 -1.08 6.43 -10.38
N TYR A 41 -0.97 5.33 -11.12
CA TYR A 41 0.27 4.55 -11.21
C TYR A 41 1.42 5.39 -11.77
N SER A 42 1.17 6.19 -12.80
CA SER A 42 2.17 7.06 -13.41
C SER A 42 2.60 8.18 -12.46
N GLU A 43 1.68 8.77 -11.69
CA GLU A 43 1.99 9.73 -10.64
C GLU A 43 2.88 9.12 -9.55
N ILE A 44 2.54 7.91 -9.08
CA ILE A 44 3.38 7.18 -8.11
C ILE A 44 4.77 6.96 -8.72
N ARG A 45 4.85 6.50 -9.96
CA ARG A 45 6.14 6.25 -10.62
C ARG A 45 6.99 7.51 -10.78
N ALA A 46 6.37 8.67 -10.98
CA ALA A 46 7.04 9.96 -11.16
C ALA A 46 7.70 10.49 -9.88
N GLU A 47 7.27 10.04 -8.71
CA GLU A 47 7.88 10.45 -7.43
C GLU A 47 9.33 9.96 -7.29
N VAL A 48 10.19 10.84 -6.76
CA VAL A 48 11.63 10.56 -6.62
C VAL A 48 11.92 9.63 -5.44
N THR A 49 11.18 9.80 -4.34
CA THR A 49 11.44 9.11 -3.07
C THR A 49 10.40 8.04 -2.78
N ASN A 50 10.78 6.94 -2.12
CA ASN A 50 9.84 5.90 -1.71
C ASN A 50 8.75 6.46 -0.79
N GLN A 51 9.08 7.43 0.06
CA GLN A 51 8.10 8.11 0.91
C GLN A 51 7.09 8.91 0.07
N GLY A 52 7.53 9.60 -0.98
CA GLY A 52 6.65 10.29 -1.93
C GLY A 52 5.71 9.31 -2.63
N LYS A 53 6.27 8.22 -3.17
CA LYS A 53 5.53 7.12 -3.80
C LYS A 53 4.46 6.55 -2.88
N MET A 54 4.81 6.27 -1.63
CA MET A 54 3.87 5.74 -0.64
C MET A 54 2.76 6.74 -0.30
N ARG A 55 3.06 8.04 -0.19
CA ARG A 55 2.01 9.05 0.05
C ARG A 55 0.98 9.06 -1.07
N LYS A 56 1.44 9.08 -2.33
CA LYS A 56 0.58 8.99 -3.52
C LYS A 56 -0.21 7.69 -3.56
N LEU A 57 0.42 6.57 -3.23
CA LEU A 57 -0.26 5.29 -3.13
C LEU A 57 -1.39 5.33 -2.08
N PHE A 58 -1.14 5.91 -0.91
CA PHE A 58 -2.16 6.07 0.14
C PHE A 58 -3.33 6.97 -0.28
N GLU A 59 -3.11 7.98 -1.13
CA GLU A 59 -4.20 8.77 -1.72
C GLU A 59 -5.12 7.88 -2.57
N ALA A 60 -4.54 6.96 -3.35
CA ALA A 60 -5.29 5.96 -4.11
C ALA A 60 -6.01 4.94 -3.22
N LEU A 61 -5.38 4.48 -2.14
CA LEU A 61 -6.03 3.58 -1.18
C LEU A 61 -7.25 4.24 -0.52
N HIS A 62 -7.18 5.56 -0.28
CA HIS A 62 -8.28 6.30 0.33
C HIS A 62 -9.47 6.45 -0.63
N SER A 63 -9.23 6.71 -1.92
CA SER A 63 -10.29 6.79 -2.93
C SER A 63 -10.92 5.43 -3.25
N GLY A 64 -10.13 4.35 -3.21
CA GLY A 64 -10.58 2.99 -3.49
C GLY A 64 -11.30 2.27 -2.33
N GLY A 65 -11.27 2.84 -1.12
CA GLY A 65 -11.93 2.29 0.06
C GLY A 65 -11.33 0.96 0.57
N ASP A 66 -12.10 0.24 1.39
CA ASP A 66 -11.62 -0.95 2.10
C ASP A 66 -11.15 -2.08 1.18
N ARG A 67 -11.75 -2.22 -0.02
CA ARG A 67 -11.34 -3.24 -0.99
C ARG A 67 -9.88 -3.06 -1.41
N VAL A 68 -9.50 -1.84 -1.79
CA VAL A 68 -8.14 -1.53 -2.26
C VAL A 68 -7.14 -1.61 -1.10
N LYS A 69 -7.56 -1.22 0.12
CA LYS A 69 -6.73 -1.41 1.32
C LYS A 69 -6.48 -2.88 1.65
N ASN A 70 -7.48 -3.75 1.47
CA ASN A 70 -7.30 -5.20 1.67
C ASN A 70 -6.28 -5.77 0.67
N ASP A 71 -6.38 -5.42 -0.61
CA ASP A 71 -5.38 -5.87 -1.59
C ASP A 71 -3.99 -5.32 -1.29
N PHE A 72 -3.88 -4.07 -0.85
CA PHE A 72 -2.60 -3.50 -0.41
C PHE A 72 -2.02 -4.26 0.79
N TYR A 73 -2.86 -4.68 1.73
CA TYR A 73 -2.43 -5.50 2.88
C TYR A 73 -1.79 -6.82 2.43
N TYR A 74 -2.41 -7.53 1.49
CA TYR A 74 -1.85 -8.77 0.95
C TYR A 74 -0.59 -8.53 0.11
N ALA A 75 -0.54 -7.46 -0.67
CA ALA A 75 0.65 -7.06 -1.41
C ALA A 75 1.81 -6.72 -0.47
N LEU A 76 1.54 -6.04 0.65
CA LEU A 76 2.52 -5.75 1.69
C LEU A 76 3.04 -7.05 2.34
N LYS A 77 2.16 -8.01 2.62
CA LYS A 77 2.55 -9.33 3.13
C LYS A 77 3.47 -10.08 2.16
N HIS A 78 3.24 -9.94 0.86
CA HIS A 78 4.05 -10.59 -0.17
C HIS A 78 5.42 -9.91 -0.33
N HIS A 79 5.42 -8.59 -0.51
CA HIS A 79 6.61 -7.84 -0.92
C HIS A 79 7.48 -7.38 0.25
N GLU A 80 6.91 -7.22 1.44
CA GLU A 80 7.61 -6.73 2.64
C GLU A 80 7.29 -7.63 3.85
N PRO A 81 7.51 -8.96 3.77
CA PRO A 81 7.05 -9.92 4.79
C PRO A 81 7.67 -9.67 6.18
N PHE A 82 8.90 -9.15 6.24
CA PHE A 82 9.56 -8.82 7.50
C PHE A 82 8.92 -7.60 8.17
N LEU A 83 8.66 -6.53 7.40
CA LEU A 83 7.98 -5.34 7.91
C LEU A 83 6.54 -5.66 8.30
N PHE A 84 5.85 -6.47 7.50
CA PHE A 84 4.50 -6.91 7.77
C PHE A 84 4.39 -7.65 9.12
N LYS A 85 5.32 -8.57 9.39
CA LYS A 85 5.42 -9.28 10.68
C LYS A 85 5.75 -8.35 11.84
N ASP A 86 6.71 -7.44 11.65
CA ASP A 86 7.12 -6.45 12.66
C ASP A 86 5.95 -5.53 13.08
N LEU A 87 5.04 -5.25 12.16
CA LEU A 87 3.83 -4.45 12.40
C LEU A 87 2.66 -5.27 12.99
N GLY A 88 2.83 -6.57 13.20
CA GLY A 88 1.81 -7.46 13.80
C GLY A 88 0.76 -7.98 12.82
N GLY A 89 1.03 -8.02 11.52
CA GLY A 89 0.07 -8.48 10.50
C GLY A 89 -0.23 -9.98 10.48
N ASP A 90 0.45 -10.79 11.31
CA ASP A 90 0.20 -12.23 11.45
C ASP A 90 -0.59 -12.58 12.74
N ASN A 91 -1.18 -11.59 13.43
CA ASN A 91 -1.85 -11.76 14.73
C ASN A 91 -3.38 -11.61 14.65
#